data_AF-A0A7Y5HHB9-F1
#
_entry.id   AF-A0A7Y5HHB9-F1
#
_cell.length_a   1.000
_cell.length_b   1.000
_cell.length_c   1.000
_cell.angle_alpha   90.00
_cell.angle_beta   90.00
_cell.angle_gamma   90.00
#
_symmetry.space_group_name_H-M   'P 1'
#
loop_
_entity.id
_entity.type
_entity.pdbx_description
1 polymer ?
#
loop_
_entity_poly.entity_id
_entity_poly.type
_entity_poly.pdbx_seq_one_letter_code
_entity_poly.pdbx_strand_id
1 'polypeptide(L)' 'MLQPDRMTVKTREALAAALEEAERRGNPELTPEHLLLPLLVQEDGVVPPLLDALGVDRAGFRSRL' A
#
# COMPACT_ATOMS: atom_id res chain seq x y z
N MET A 1 4.54 -18.20 -8.07
CA MET A 1 3.48 -17.25 -8.44
C MET A 1 2.71 -16.85 -7.18
N LEU A 2 2.19 -15.61 -7.13
CA LEU A 2 1.29 -15.18 -6.06
C LEU A 2 0.05 -16.07 -6.03
N GLN A 3 -0.54 -16.27 -4.85
CA GLN A 3 -1.76 -17.07 -4.62
C GLN A 3 -2.90 -16.15 -4.13
N PRO A 4 -3.60 -15.42 -5.03
CA PRO A 4 -4.58 -14.40 -4.64
C PRO A 4 -5.72 -14.94 -3.77
N ASP A 5 -6.09 -16.21 -3.96
CA ASP A 5 -7.17 -16.89 -3.24
C ASP A 5 -6.84 -17.11 -1.75
N ARG A 6 -5.56 -17.07 -1.39
CA ARG A 6 -5.09 -17.20 0.00
C ARG A 6 -4.86 -15.86 0.69
N MET A 7 -5.00 -14.75 -0.03
CA MET A 7 -4.80 -13.42 0.51
C MET A 7 -6.06 -12.93 1.22
N THR A 8 -5.89 -11.99 2.15
CA THR A 8 -7.04 -11.25 2.69
C THR A 8 -7.60 -10.32 1.62
N VAL A 9 -8.84 -9.86 1.82
CA VAL A 9 -9.47 -8.86 0.94
C VAL A 9 -8.60 -7.59 0.86
N LYS A 10 -8.17 -7.07 2.01
CA LYS A 10 -7.33 -5.87 2.09
C LYS A 10 -5.96 -6.04 1.42
N THR A 11 -5.36 -7.22 1.50
CA THR A 11 -4.11 -7.50 0.77
C THR A 11 -4.31 -7.42 -0.75
N ARG A 12 -5.41 -7.98 -1.28
CA ARG A 12 -5.72 -7.91 -2.71
C ARG A 12 -5.99 -6.48 -3.17
N GLU A 13 -6.75 -5.71 -2.39
CA GLU A 13 -7.01 -4.29 -2.67
C GLU A 13 -5.71 -3.47 -2.72
N ALA A 14 -4.82 -3.65 -1.73
CA ALA A 14 -3.54 -2.94 -1.70
C ALA A 14 -2.63 -3.30 -2.87
N LEU A 15 -2.60 -4.57 -3.29
CA LEU A 15 -1.83 -5.00 -4.48
C LEU A 15 -2.39 -4.41 -5.77
N ALA A 16 -3.72 -4.38 -5.93
CA ALA A 16 -4.35 -3.77 -7.10
C ALA A 16 -4.03 -2.27 -7.19
N ALA A 17 -4.17 -1.55 -6.08
CA ALA A 17 -3.83 -0.12 -6.01
C ALA A 17 -2.33 0.15 -6.25
N ALA A 18 -1.45 -0.74 -5.79
CA ALA A 18 -0.01 -0.61 -6.04
C ALA A 18 0.35 -0.81 -7.52
N LEU A 19 -0.32 -1.74 -8.20
CA LEU A 19 -0.18 -1.94 -9.65
C LEU A 19 -0.66 -0.71 -10.42
N GLU A 20 -1.83 -0.17 -10.09
CA GLU A 20 -2.35 1.05 -10.69
C GLU A 20 -1.38 2.23 -10.50
N GLU A 21 -0.79 2.38 -9.32
CA GLU A 21 0.18 3.43 -9.04
C GLU A 21 1.50 3.24 -9.82
N ALA A 22 1.98 2.01 -9.96
CA ALA A 22 3.14 1.70 -10.79
C ALA A 22 2.89 2.05 -12.26
N GLU A 23 1.74 1.63 -12.80
CA GLU A 23 1.31 1.95 -14.17
C GLU A 23 1.19 3.47 -14.38
N ARG A 24 0.55 4.18 -13.44
CA ARG A 24 0.40 5.64 -13.49
C ARG A 24 1.73 6.37 -13.49
N ARG A 25 2.76 5.82 -12.84
CA ARG A 25 4.13 6.36 -12.83
C ARG A 25 5.00 5.88 -14.00
N GLY A 26 4.48 5.02 -14.87
CA GLY A 26 5.23 4.44 -15.99
C GLY A 26 6.28 3.42 -15.56
N ASN A 27 6.14 2.83 -14.37
CA ASN A 27 7.04 1.82 -13.87
C ASN A 27 6.60 0.44 -14.38
N PRO A 28 7.44 -0.27 -15.16
CA PRO A 28 7.06 -1.54 -15.78
C PRO A 28 7.03 -2.72 -14.80
N GLU A 29 7.56 -2.54 -13.59
CA GLU A 29 7.65 -3.57 -12.56
C GLU A 29 7.02 -3.09 -11.25
N LEU A 30 6.24 -3.97 -10.62
CA LEU A 30 5.73 -3.76 -9.28
C LEU A 30 6.84 -4.04 -8.25
N THR A 31 7.37 -2.98 -7.67
CA THR A 31 8.31 -3.06 -6.53
C THR A 31 7.62 -2.75 -5.19
N PRO A 32 8.20 -3.13 -4.03
CA PRO A 32 7.62 -2.86 -2.71
C PRO A 32 7.33 -1.38 -2.42
N GLU A 33 8.07 -0.46 -3.04
CA GLU A 33 7.87 0.99 -2.90
C GLU A 33 6.45 1.41 -3.34
N HIS A 34 5.89 0.74 -4.35
CA HIS A 34 4.53 1.01 -4.84
C HIS A 34 3.44 0.60 -3.84
N LEU A 35 3.75 -0.29 -2.88
CA LEU A 35 2.80 -0.71 -1.84
C LEU A 35 2.69 0.32 -0.71
N LEU A 36 3.67 1.21 -0.54
CA LEU A 36 3.73 2.11 0.60
C LEU A 36 2.52 3.05 0.65
N LEU A 37 2.21 3.70 -0.47
CA LEU A 37 1.08 4.63 -0.53
C LEU A 37 -0.27 3.90 -0.34
N PRO A 38 -0.60 2.82 -1.08
CA PRO A 38 -1.81 2.04 -0.86
C PRO A 38 -1.99 1.58 0.57
N LEU A 39 -0.95 1.04 1.22
CA LEU A 39 -1.03 0.57 2.60
C LEU A 39 -1.22 1.73 3.59
N LEU A 40 -0.63 2.88 3.33
CA LEU A 40 -0.73 4.06 4.20
C LEU A 40 -2.13 4.69 4.19
N VAL A 41 -2.85 4.61 3.07
CA VAL A 41 -4.16 5.25 2.87
C VAL A 41 -5.33 4.27 2.83
N GLN A 42 -5.07 2.96 2.96
CA GLN A 42 -6.11 1.94 2.91
C GLN A 42 -7.11 2.06 4.06
N GLU A 43 -8.35 2.39 3.73
CA GLU A 43 -9.47 2.38 4.67
C GLU A 43 -9.71 0.98 5.23
N ASP A 44 -9.97 0.91 6.54
CA ASP A 44 -10.10 -0.33 7.32
C ASP A 44 -8.91 -1.30 7.21
N GLY A 45 -7.75 -0.80 6.75
CA GLY A 45 -6.49 -1.53 6.74
C GLY A 45 -5.84 -1.55 8.12
N VAL A 46 -4.97 -2.53 8.34
CA VAL A 46 -4.22 -2.65 9.63
C VAL A 46 -3.05 -1.68 9.73
N VAL A 47 -2.53 -1.19 8.60
CA VAL A 47 -1.32 -0.35 8.54
C VAL A 47 -1.56 1.06 9.09
N PRO A 48 -2.64 1.79 8.73
CA PRO A 48 -2.89 3.11 9.29
C PRO A 48 -2.96 3.15 10.83
N PRO A 49 -3.78 2.33 11.52
CA PRO A 49 -3.83 2.34 12.99
C PRO A 49 -2.55 1.83 13.64
N LEU A 50 -1.80 0.92 12.98
CA LEU A 50 -0.49 0.49 13.47
C LEU A 50 0.53 1.63 13.48
N LEU A 51 0.58 2.43 12.40
CA LEU A 51 1.46 3.59 12.33
C LEU A 51 1.05 4.67 13.33
N ASP A 52 -0.25 4.88 13.53
CA ASP A 52 -0.77 5.78 14.57
C ASP A 52 -0.34 5.32 15.97
N ALA A 53 -0.43 4.02 16.27
CA ALA A 53 0.00 3.45 17.55
C ALA A 53 1.52 3.56 17.79
N LEU A 54 2.31 3.59 16.72
CA LEU A 54 3.77 3.81 16.76
C LEU A 54 4.15 5.29 16.82
N GLY A 55 3.17 6.22 16.79
CA GLY A 55 3.42 7.67 16.80
C GLY A 55 4.02 8.19 15.49
N VAL A 56 3.84 7.49 14.38
CA VAL A 56 4.35 7.92 13.07
C VAL A 56 3.43 9.00 12.49
N ASP A 57 3.99 10.15 12.10
CA ASP A 57 3.27 11.15 11.30
C ASP A 57 3.03 10.62 9.88
N ARG A 58 1.82 10.08 9.65
CA ARG A 58 1.40 9.56 8.36
C ARG A 58 1.35 10.64 7.27
N ALA A 59 1.02 11.88 7.61
CA ALA A 59 0.94 12.96 6.63
C ALA A 59 2.35 13.34 6.14
N GLY A 60 3.30 13.52 7.06
CA GLY A 60 4.71 13.75 6.75
C GLY A 60 5.43 12.53 6.14
N PHE A 61 4.94 11.32 6.38
CA PHE A 61 5.43 10.13 5.67
C PHE A 61 4.95 10.12 4.22
N ARG A 62 3.66 10.41 3.99
CA ARG A 62 3.07 10.47 2.63
C ARG A 62 3.74 11.50 1.74
N SER A 63 4.18 12.64 2.28
CA SER A 63 4.83 13.69 1.48
C SER A 63 6.20 13.29 0.92
N ARG A 64 6.72 12.12 1.29
CA ARG A 64 8.02 11.58 0.85
C ARG A 64 7.89 10.41 -0.15
N LEU A 65 6.66 10.06 -0.55
CA LEU A 65 6.33 9.02 -1.54
C LEU A 65 5.99 9.65 -2.90
#